data_AF-A0A094IGS4-F1
#
_entry.id   AF-A0A094IGS4-F1
#
_cell.length_a   1.000
_cell.length_b   1.000
_cell.length_c   1.000
_cell.angle_alpha   90.00
_cell.angle_beta   90.00
_cell.angle_gamma   90.00
#
_symmetry.space_group_name_H-M   'P 1'
#
loop_
_entity.id
_entity.type
_entity.pdbx_description
1 polymer ?
#
loop_
_entity_poly.entity_id
_entity_poly.type
_entity_poly.pdbx_seq_one_letter_code
_entity_poly.pdbx_strand_id
1 'polypeptide(L)'
;MVENIEYIQAKTSSHIARELNISRQAVSQTLKRTIIKVYKGLQENKITTNPTETIMFMRDWFGIEDDDDIQQFYDLFPQDIRDDIKAHARNYPTGEF
;
A
#
# COMPACT_ATOMS: atom_id res chain seq x y z
N MET A 1 -5.61 -30.24 10.11
CA MET A 1 -6.80 -29.36 10.11
C MET A 1 -6.32 -28.07 9.47
N VAL A 2 -6.79 -27.79 8.25
CA VAL A 2 -6.45 -26.53 7.56
C VAL A 2 -7.39 -25.49 8.16
N GLU A 3 -6.84 -24.50 8.86
CA GLU A 3 -7.64 -23.38 9.35
C GLU A 3 -8.27 -22.68 8.14
N ASN A 4 -9.60 -22.59 8.13
CA ASN A 4 -10.31 -21.70 7.23
C ASN A 4 -9.92 -20.27 7.60
N ILE A 5 -8.91 -19.73 6.93
CA ILE A 5 -8.65 -18.30 6.96
C ILE A 5 -9.84 -17.66 6.24
N GLU A 6 -10.79 -17.11 6.98
CA GLU A 6 -11.81 -16.24 6.40
C GLU A 6 -11.07 -15.08 5.75
N TYR A 7 -11.05 -15.06 4.41
CA TYR A 7 -10.66 -13.88 3.65
C TYR A 7 -11.64 -12.76 4.00
N ILE A 8 -11.26 -11.89 4.93
CA ILE A 8 -12.01 -10.69 5.25
C ILE A 8 -11.86 -9.76 4.05
N GLN A 9 -12.87 -9.74 3.19
CA GLN A 9 -12.90 -8.86 2.02
C GLN A 9 -12.59 -7.42 2.43
N ALA A 10 -11.69 -6.76 1.68
CA ALA A 10 -11.32 -5.37 1.94
C ALA A 10 -12.57 -4.48 2.06
N LYS A 11 -12.74 -3.84 3.23
CA LYS A 11 -13.87 -2.96 3.49
C LYS A 11 -13.83 -1.76 2.56
N THR A 12 -14.91 -1.51 1.82
CA THR A 12 -15.00 -0.31 0.97
C THR A 12 -14.93 0.97 1.82
N SER A 13 -14.42 2.06 1.23
CA SER A 13 -14.39 3.39 1.89
C SER A 13 -15.75 3.85 2.40
N SER A 14 -16.86 3.47 1.73
CA SER A 14 -18.24 3.73 2.17
C SER A 14 -18.59 3.03 3.47
N HIS A 15 -18.13 1.79 3.62
CA HIS A 15 -18.39 0.97 4.80
C HIS A 15 -17.61 1.51 6.00
N ILE A 16 -16.31 1.78 5.84
CA ILE A 16 -15.47 2.41 6.87
C ILE A 16 -16.04 3.77 7.29
N ALA A 17 -16.46 4.59 6.34
CA ALA A 17 -17.09 5.89 6.60
C ALA A 17 -18.33 5.78 7.49
N ARG A 18 -19.19 4.77 7.24
CA ARG A 18 -20.38 4.50 8.06
C ARG A 18 -20.01 4.08 9.48
N GLU A 19 -19.07 3.14 9.63
CA GLU A 19 -18.66 2.64 10.94
C GLU A 19 -18.01 3.74 11.79
N LEU A 20 -17.20 4.59 11.17
CA LEU A 20 -16.48 5.67 11.85
C LEU A 20 -17.29 6.97 11.95
N ASN A 21 -18.50 7.01 11.37
CA ASN A 21 -19.34 8.22 11.29
C ASN A 21 -18.60 9.45 10.71
N ILE A 22 -17.84 9.25 9.64
CA ILE A 22 -17.11 10.30 8.90
C ILE A 22 -17.42 10.22 7.41
N SER A 23 -17.01 11.24 6.64
CA SER A 23 -17.20 11.21 5.19
C SER A 23 -16.24 10.22 4.50
N ARG A 24 -16.66 9.65 3.37
CA ARG A 24 -15.79 8.82 2.51
C ARG A 24 -14.52 9.55 2.10
N GLN A 25 -14.63 10.85 1.84
CA GLN A 25 -13.51 11.71 1.52
C GLN A 25 -12.53 11.80 2.69
N ALA A 26 -13.03 11.92 3.93
CA ALA A 26 -12.19 11.93 5.12
C ALA A 26 -11.43 10.60 5.30
N VAL A 27 -12.08 9.46 5.04
CA VAL A 27 -11.43 8.14 5.01
C VAL A 27 -10.31 8.11 3.96
N SER A 28 -10.63 8.48 2.71
CA SER A 28 -9.65 8.48 1.60
C SER A 28 -8.45 9.37 1.89
N GLN A 29 -8.68 10.58 2.38
CA GLN A 29 -7.61 11.52 2.72
C GLN A 29 -6.77 11.06 3.91
N THR A 30 -7.36 10.32 4.84
CA THR A 30 -6.64 9.73 5.97
C THR A 30 -5.75 8.60 5.47
N LEU A 31 -6.28 7.67 4.67
CA LEU A 31 -5.51 6.56 4.08
C LEU A 31 -4.30 7.07 3.30
N LYS A 32 -4.50 8.03 2.38
CA LYS A 32 -3.41 8.63 1.59
C LYS A 32 -2.33 9.21 2.49
N ARG A 33 -2.71 9.99 3.52
CA ARG A 33 -1.76 10.59 4.47
C ARG A 33 -1.00 9.53 5.27
N THR A 34 -1.67 8.48 5.71
CA THR A 34 -1.04 7.39 6.47
C THR A 34 -0.04 6.63 5.61
N ILE A 35 -0.42 6.23 4.39
CA ILE A 35 0.46 5.53 3.46
C ILE A 35 1.74 6.33 3.19
N ILE A 36 1.63 7.64 2.95
CA ILE A 36 2.80 8.50 2.75
C ILE A 36 3.71 8.52 3.99
N LYS A 37 3.14 8.62 5.19
CA LYS A 37 3.92 8.64 6.44
C LYS A 37 4.65 7.32 6.67
N VAL A 38 3.98 6.19 6.42
CA VAL A 38 4.60 4.86 6.56
C VAL A 38 5.73 4.71 5.55
N TYR A 39 5.47 5.01 4.28
CA TYR A 39 6.48 4.94 3.22
C TYR A 39 7.73 5.77 3.54
N LYS A 40 7.53 7.05 3.89
CA LYS A 40 8.65 7.94 4.25
C LYS A 40 9.36 7.46 5.52
N GLY A 41 8.61 7.02 6.52
CA GLY A 41 9.17 6.49 7.76
C GLY A 41 10.06 5.27 7.51
N LEU A 42 9.65 4.34 6.64
CA LEU A 42 10.46 3.17 6.29
C LEU A 42 11.78 3.57 5.62
N GLN A 43 11.75 4.53 4.71
CA GLN A 43 12.96 5.03 4.03
C GLN A 43 13.87 5.84 4.97
N GLU A 44 13.31 6.77 5.74
CA GLU A 44 14.05 7.64 6.67
C GLU A 44 14.76 6.83 7.76
N ASN A 45 14.12 5.77 8.25
CA ASN A 45 14.70 4.87 9.24
C ASN A 45 15.58 3.76 8.63
N LYS A 46 15.79 3.78 7.31
CA LYS A 46 16.60 2.79 6.57
C LYS A 46 16.14 1.35 6.77
N ILE A 47 14.84 1.15 6.98
CA ILE A 47 14.23 -0.19 7.05
C ILE A 47 14.21 -0.82 5.66
N THR A 48 13.98 0.01 4.64
CA THR A 48 14.05 -0.35 3.22
C THR A 48 15.01 0.58 2.50
N THR A 49 15.62 0.10 1.42
CA THR A 49 16.74 0.80 0.76
C THR A 49 16.31 1.62 -0.45
N ASN A 50 15.18 1.28 -1.07
CA ASN A 50 14.73 1.93 -2.32
C ASN A 50 13.20 1.93 -2.46
N PRO A 51 12.63 2.74 -3.38
CA PRO A 51 11.18 2.86 -3.57
C PRO A 51 10.45 1.54 -3.85
N THR A 52 11.03 0.68 -4.69
CA THR A 52 10.42 -0.60 -5.08
C THR A 52 10.35 -1.56 -3.89
N GLU A 53 11.47 -1.74 -3.18
CA GLU A 53 11.54 -2.56 -1.97
C GLU A 53 10.59 -2.04 -0.88
N THR A 54 10.50 -0.71 -0.72
CA THR A 54 9.60 -0.10 0.27
C THR A 54 8.15 -0.50 0.03
N ILE A 55 7.70 -0.50 -1.22
CA ILE A 55 6.32 -0.88 -1.55
C ILE A 55 6.08 -2.37 -1.45
N MET A 56 7.04 -3.20 -1.89
CA MET A 56 6.93 -4.65 -1.72
C MET A 56 6.82 -4.99 -0.23
N PHE A 57 7.68 -4.40 0.60
CA PHE A 57 7.62 -4.54 2.05
C PHE A 57 6.26 -4.11 2.62
N MET A 58 5.75 -2.94 2.23
CA MET A 58 4.45 -2.46 2.73
C MET A 58 3.28 -3.34 2.28
N ARG A 59 3.29 -3.81 1.04
CA ARG A 59 2.28 -4.73 0.49
C ARG A 59 2.23 -6.00 1.33
N ASP A 60 3.39 -6.63 1.53
CA ASP A 60 3.50 -7.88 2.29
C ASP A 60 3.12 -7.67 3.74
N TRP A 61 3.57 -6.55 4.35
CA TRP A 61 3.26 -6.23 5.74
C TRP A 61 1.77 -5.94 5.98
N PHE A 62 1.08 -5.36 5.00
CA PHE A 62 -0.36 -5.15 5.05
C PHE A 62 -1.20 -6.35 4.57
N GLY A 63 -0.54 -7.44 4.13
CA GLY A 63 -1.23 -8.64 3.66
C GLY A 63 -2.03 -8.43 2.38
N ILE A 64 -1.53 -7.60 1.46
CA ILE A 64 -2.21 -7.26 0.21
C ILE A 64 -1.80 -8.24 -0.89
N GLU A 65 -2.57 -9.29 -1.06
CA GLU A 65 -2.23 -10.39 -1.97
C GLU A 65 -2.95 -10.31 -3.32
N ASP A 66 -4.23 -9.90 -3.32
CA ASP A 66 -5.11 -9.88 -4.49
C ASP A 66 -4.77 -8.74 -5.48
N ASP A 67 -4.75 -9.05 -6.77
CA ASP A 67 -4.38 -8.10 -7.84
C ASP A 67 -5.21 -6.81 -7.83
N ASP A 68 -6.52 -6.91 -7.58
CA ASP A 68 -7.43 -5.76 -7.50
C ASP A 68 -7.10 -4.85 -6.29
N ASP A 69 -6.65 -5.43 -5.18
CA ASP A 69 -6.28 -4.69 -3.97
C ASP A 69 -4.87 -4.12 -4.07
N ILE A 70 -3.96 -4.79 -4.80
CA ILE A 70 -2.63 -4.25 -5.14
C ILE A 70 -2.79 -2.94 -5.91
N GLN A 71 -3.66 -2.90 -6.92
CA GLN A 71 -3.87 -1.70 -7.71
C GLN A 71 -4.47 -0.56 -6.86
N GLN A 72 -5.47 -0.87 -6.03
CA GLN A 72 -6.06 0.11 -5.11
C GLN A 72 -5.05 0.65 -4.10
N PHE A 73 -4.19 -0.21 -3.56
CA PHE A 73 -3.10 0.16 -2.67
C PHE A 73 -2.10 1.08 -3.37
N TYR A 74 -1.67 0.71 -4.56
CA TYR A 74 -0.77 1.53 -5.38
C TYR A 74 -1.37 2.91 -5.69
N ASP A 75 -2.69 2.98 -5.87
CA ASP A 75 -3.40 4.24 -6.13
C ASP A 75 -3.53 5.17 -4.92
N LEU A 76 -3.25 4.67 -3.70
CA LEU A 76 -3.16 5.51 -2.49
C LEU A 76 -1.92 6.41 -2.50
N PHE A 77 -0.88 6.04 -3.25
CA PHE A 77 0.33 6.82 -3.34
C PHE A 77 0.14 8.05 -4.24
N PRO A 78 0.71 9.21 -3.87
CA PRO A 78 0.72 10.39 -4.73
C PRO A 78 1.57 10.16 -5.99
N GLN A 79 1.35 11.00 -7.00
CA GLN A 79 1.90 10.79 -8.34
C GLN A 79 3.44 10.79 -8.38
N ASP A 80 4.07 11.68 -7.61
CA ASP A 80 5.52 11.78 -7.44
C ASP A 80 6.13 10.46 -6.95
N ILE A 81 5.58 9.89 -5.88
CA ILE A 81 6.05 8.60 -5.35
C ILE A 81 5.87 7.50 -6.40
N ARG A 82 4.71 7.45 -7.07
CA ARG A 82 4.43 6.50 -8.17
C ARG A 82 5.42 6.61 -9.31
N ASP A 83 5.82 7.82 -9.66
CA ASP A 83 6.80 8.05 -10.72
C ASP A 83 8.21 7.62 -10.28
N ASP A 84 8.59 7.85 -9.03
CA ASP A 84 9.86 7.37 -8.46
C ASP A 84 9.94 5.84 -8.47
N ILE A 85 8.86 5.15 -8.10
CA ILE A 85 8.79 3.68 -8.13
C ILE A 85 8.91 3.18 -9.56
N LYS A 86 8.20 3.78 -10.51
CA LYS A 86 8.29 3.41 -11.93
C LYS A 86 9.68 3.65 -12.49
N ALA A 87 10.31 4.76 -12.16
CA ALA A 87 11.66 5.09 -12.59
C ALA A 87 12.68 4.09 -12.01
N HIS A 88 12.55 3.73 -10.73
CA HIS A 88 13.41 2.74 -10.10
C HIS A 88 13.18 1.33 -10.66
N ALA A 89 11.93 0.90 -10.80
CA ALA A 89 11.57 -0.42 -11.32
C ALA A 89 12.08 -0.65 -12.75
N ARG A 90 12.09 0.38 -13.61
CA ARG A 90 12.66 0.30 -14.97
C ARG A 90 14.16 0.07 -14.99
N ASN A 91 14.86 0.54 -13.96
CA ASN A 91 16.30 0.40 -13.82
C ASN A 91 16.67 -0.78 -12.90
N TYR A 92 15.69 -1.47 -12.33
CA TYR A 92 15.91 -2.63 -11.51
C TYR A 92 16.28 -3.80 -12.43
N PRO A 93 17.50 -4.33 -12.38
CA PRO A 93 17.81 -5.53 -13.14
C PRO A 93 16.88 -6.63 -12.65
N THR A 94 16.06 -7.18 -13.53
CA THR A 94 15.37 -8.45 -13.31
C THR A 94 16.44 -9.54 -13.33
N GLY A 95 17.31 -9.54 -12.33
CA GLY A 95 18.35 -10.52 -12.10
C GLY A 95 17.84 -11.56 -11.11
N GLU A 96 17.43 -12.70 -11.66
CA GLU A 96 17.55 -14.06 -11.10
C GLU A 96 17.29 -14.23 -9.59
N PHE A 97 16.11 -14.78 -9.27
CA PHE A 97 15.95 -15.69 -8.13
C PHE A 97 16.32 -17.11 -8.56
#